data_AF-A0A426T2L0-F1
#
_entry.id   AF-A0A426T2L0-F1
#
_cell.length_a   1.000
_cell.length_b   1.000
_cell.length_c   1.000
_cell.angle_alpha   90.00
_cell.angle_beta   90.00
_cell.angle_gamma   90.00
#
_symmetry.space_group_name_H-M   'P 1'
#
loop_
_entity.id
_entity.type
_entity.pdbx_description
1 polymer ?
#
loop_
_entity_poly.entity_id
_entity_poly.type
_entity_poly.pdbx_seq_one_letter_code
_entity_poly.pdbx_strand_id
1 'polypeptide(L)'
;MFALGTIINTIAIALAGVLGSWFGHLLKERHQSGLTVASGLAVLFLGISGSLEGLLTVVDGQLKSQNSMLLVLSLALGTLIGEVLHIEGWFERLGVWLREKSGVNSQSKF
;
A
#
# COMPACT_ATOMS: atom_id res chain seq x y z
N MET A 1 0.02 20.71 -15.34
CA MET A 1 0.57 19.35 -15.10
C MET A 1 -0.03 18.67 -13.86
N PHE A 2 -1.13 19.16 -13.30
CA PHE A 2 -1.79 18.50 -12.16
C PHE A 2 -2.38 17.15 -12.59
N ALA A 3 -2.25 16.14 -11.73
CA ALA A 3 -2.76 14.77 -11.88
C ALA A 3 -2.15 13.86 -12.97
N LEU A 4 -1.51 14.39 -14.03
CA LEU A 4 -0.95 13.51 -15.09
C LEU A 4 0.11 12.53 -14.53
N GLY A 5 1.00 13.02 -13.66
CA GLY A 5 2.01 12.19 -12.99
C GLY A 5 1.39 11.11 -12.09
N THR A 6 0.33 11.44 -11.35
CA THR A 6 -0.41 10.48 -10.52
C THR A 6 -1.07 9.41 -11.38
N ILE A 7 -1.74 9.80 -12.47
CA ILE A 7 -2.41 8.86 -13.38
C ILE A 7 -1.39 7.90 -14.00
N ILE A 8 -0.26 8.42 -14.49
CA ILE A 8 0.80 7.59 -15.08
C ILE A 8 1.36 6.61 -14.03
N ASN A 9 1.64 7.07 -12.81
CA ASN A 9 2.11 6.21 -11.73
C ASN A 9 1.10 5.12 -11.37
N THR A 10 -0.18 5.46 -11.26
CA THR A 10 -1.24 4.48 -10.96
C THR A 10 -1.36 3.43 -12.07
N ILE A 11 -1.33 3.84 -13.33
CA ILE A 11 -1.38 2.91 -14.48
C ILE A 11 -0.14 2.01 -14.49
N ALA A 12 1.05 2.57 -14.23
CA ALA A 12 2.29 1.80 -14.18
C ALA A 12 2.25 0.72 -13.08
N ILE A 13 1.79 1.07 -11.87
CA ILE A 13 1.64 0.12 -10.76
C ILE A 13 0.60 -0.96 -11.10
N ALA A 14 -0.53 -0.58 -11.69
CA ALA A 14 -1.57 -1.52 -12.10
C ALA A 14 -1.04 -2.52 -13.16
N LEU A 15 -0.34 -2.03 -14.18
CA LEU A 15 0.29 -2.88 -15.20
C LEU A 15 1.37 -3.78 -14.60
N ALA A 16 2.20 -3.27 -13.69
CA ALA A 16 3.19 -4.08 -12.98
C ALA A 16 2.53 -5.19 -12.16
N GLY A 17 1.39 -4.92 -11.52
CA GLY A 17 0.59 -5.94 -10.82
C GLY A 17 0.06 -7.04 -11.74
N VAL A 18 -0.49 -6.65 -12.91
CA VAL A 18 -0.98 -7.61 -13.93
C VAL A 18 0.17 -8.46 -14.48
N LEU A 19 1.29 -7.83 -14.86
CA LEU A 19 2.47 -8.53 -15.33
C LEU A 19 3.08 -9.42 -14.25
N GLY A 20 3.14 -8.94 -13.00
CA GLY A 20 3.59 -9.72 -11.85
C GLY A 20 2.73 -10.94 -11.57
N SER A 21 1.41 -10.84 -11.77
CA SER A 21 0.49 -11.98 -11.69
C SER A 21 0.73 -12.99 -12.82
N TRP A 22 0.95 -12.52 -14.05
CA TRP A 22 1.20 -13.41 -15.19
C TRP A 22 2.56 -14.11 -15.10
N PHE A 23 3.63 -13.39 -14.78
CA PHE A 23 5.00 -13.94 -14.72
C PHE A 23 5.37 -14.51 -13.34
N GLY A 24 4.55 -14.28 -12.30
CA GLY A 24 4.85 -14.69 -10.93
C GLY A 24 5.06 -16.19 -10.77
N HIS A 25 4.39 -17.01 -11.58
CA HIS A 25 4.55 -18.47 -11.57
C HIS A 25 5.94 -18.96 -11.99
N LEU A 26 6.78 -18.12 -12.61
CA LEU A 26 8.18 -18.45 -12.93
C LEU A 26 9.09 -18.36 -11.67
N LEU A 27 8.63 -17.71 -10.61
CA LEU A 27 9.39 -17.52 -9.38
C LEU A 27 9.15 -18.68 -8.40
N LYS A 28 10.21 -19.15 -7.75
CA LYS A 28 10.07 -20.11 -6.63
C LYS A 28 9.32 -19.48 -5.47
N GLU A 29 8.58 -20.30 -4.73
CA GLU A 29 7.73 -19.87 -3.61
C GLU A 29 8.50 -19.08 -2.53
N ARG A 30 9.75 -19.45 -2.24
CA ARG A 30 10.64 -18.69 -1.34
C ARG A 30 10.90 -17.26 -1.83
N HIS A 31 11.06 -17.06 -3.15
CA HIS A 31 11.28 -15.73 -3.72
C HIS A 31 9.99 -14.91 -3.71
N GLN A 32 8.84 -15.53 -4.04
CA GLN A 32 7.54 -14.86 -3.97
C GLN A 32 7.27 -14.36 -2.55
N SER A 33 7.42 -15.21 -1.53
CA SER A 33 7.21 -14.83 -0.13
C SER A 33 8.13 -13.68 0.31
N GLY A 34 9.42 -13.76 -0.02
CA GLY A 34 10.38 -12.69 0.29
C GLY A 34 10.04 -11.37 -0.41
N LEU A 35 9.63 -11.43 -1.68
CA LEU A 35 9.20 -10.25 -2.44
C LEU A 35 7.93 -9.65 -1.85
N THR A 36 6.93 -10.45 -1.48
CA THR A 36 5.69 -9.97 -0.86
C THR A 36 5.97 -9.20 0.43
N VAL A 37 6.81 -9.73 1.32
CA VAL A 37 7.18 -9.05 2.57
C VAL A 37 7.95 -7.76 2.28
N ALA A 38 8.94 -7.81 1.38
CA ALA A 38 9.74 -6.64 1.02
C ALA A 38 8.88 -5.53 0.37
N SER A 39 7.95 -5.89 -0.50
CA SER A 39 7.01 -4.94 -1.12
C SER A 39 6.05 -4.33 -0.09
N GLY A 40 5.51 -5.13 0.84
CA GLY A 40 4.68 -4.61 1.93
C GLY A 40 5.44 -3.61 2.80
N LEU A 41 6.68 -3.93 3.16
CA LEU A 41 7.55 -3.02 3.91
C LEU A 41 7.82 -1.72 3.13
N ALA A 42 8.10 -1.82 1.83
CA ALA A 42 8.33 -0.66 0.98
C ALA A 42 7.09 0.26 0.91
N VAL A 43 5.88 -0.30 0.77
CA VAL A 43 4.63 0.48 0.77
C VAL A 43 4.39 1.16 2.11
N LEU A 44 4.69 0.49 3.22
CA LEU A 44 4.61 1.08 4.56
C LEU A 44 5.55 2.29 4.69
N PHE A 45 6.81 2.16 4.28
CA PHE A 45 7.76 3.27 4.26
C PHE A 45 7.32 4.42 3.34
N LEU A 46 6.74 4.10 2.18
CA LEU A 46 6.24 5.11 1.25
C LEU A 46 5.10 5.93 1.86
N GLY A 47 4.19 5.30 2.60
CA GLY A 47 3.14 5.99 3.36
C GLY A 47 3.70 6.88 4.47
N ILE A 48 4.63 6.37 5.28
CA ILE A 48 5.27 7.15 6.34
C ILE A 48 6.01 8.36 5.76
N SER A 49 6.85 8.14 4.74
CA SER A 49 7.61 9.20 4.07
C SER A 49 6.70 10.29 3.51
N GLY A 50 5.60 9.92 2.85
CA GLY A 50 4.64 10.89 2.33
C GLY A 50 3.96 11.71 3.45
N SER A 51 3.63 11.09 4.57
CA SER A 51 3.08 11.82 5.72
C SER A 51 4.09 12.79 6.35
N LEU A 52 5.38 12.44 6.34
CA LEU A 52 6.45 13.26 6.90
C LEU A 52 6.72 14.51 6.07
N GLU A 53 6.49 14.48 4.75
CA GLU A 53 6.68 15.63 3.86
C GLU A 53 5.83 16.84 4.27
N GLY A 54 4.64 16.62 4.84
CA GLY A 54 3.79 17.69 5.38
C GLY A 54 4.06 18.04 6.85
N LEU A 55 4.90 17.25 7.55
CA LEU A 55 5.17 17.38 8.98
C LEU A 55 6.55 17.92 9.29
N LEU A 56 7.55 17.68 8.44
CA LEU A 56 8.91 18.14 8.63
C LEU A 56 9.22 19.22 7.59
N THR A 57 9.67 20.37 8.07
CA THR A 57 10.11 21.47 7.21
C THR A 57 11.45 22.02 7.69
N VAL A 58 12.27 22.48 6.76
CA VAL A 58 13.56 23.10 7.08
C VAL A 58 13.36 24.61 7.11
N VAL A 59 13.55 25.19 8.30
CA VAL A 59 13.47 26.64 8.51
C VAL A 59 14.79 27.08 9.13
N ASP A 60 15.49 28.01 8.48
CA ASP A 60 16.79 28.55 8.92
C ASP A 60 17.87 27.47 9.12
N GLY A 61 17.89 26.44 8.26
CA GLY A 61 18.83 25.33 8.35
C GLY A 61 18.56 24.35 9.50
N GLN A 62 17.45 24.52 10.24
CA GLN A 62 17.00 23.63 11.29
C GLN A 62 15.77 22.86 10.86
N LEU A 63 15.71 21.57 11.19
CA LEU A 63 14.49 20.77 11.03
C LEU A 63 13.47 21.19 12.09
N LYS A 64 12.31 21.66 11.65
CA LYS A 64 11.18 21.96 12.51
C LYS A 64 10.01 21.06 12.15
N SER A 65 9.30 20.62 13.19
CA SER A 65 8.02 19.91 13.00
C SER A 65 6.88 20.93 12.93
N GLN A 66 6.07 20.76 11.91
CA GLN A 66 4.87 21.53 11.60
C GLN A 66 3.68 20.57 11.61
N ASN A 67 2.47 21.08 11.87
CA ASN A 67 1.22 20.34 11.68
C ASN A 67 1.12 19.02 12.48
N SER A 68 1.88 18.84 13.56
CA SER A 68 1.88 17.60 14.36
C SER A 68 0.49 17.29 14.95
N MET A 69 -0.28 18.32 15.34
CA MET A 69 -1.67 18.16 15.78
C MET A 69 -2.58 17.64 14.65
N LEU A 70 -2.34 18.08 13.41
CA LEU A 70 -3.09 17.63 12.23
C LEU A 70 -2.78 16.16 11.91
N LEU A 71 -1.53 15.71 12.09
CA LEU A 71 -1.19 14.29 11.98
C LEU A 71 -2.01 13.46 12.98
N VAL A 72 -2.00 13.85 14.26
CA VAL A 72 -2.74 13.12 15.32
C VAL A 72 -4.23 13.05 14.99
N LEU A 73 -4.83 14.16 14.57
CA LEU A 73 -6.24 14.21 14.17
C LEU A 73 -6.51 13.35 12.93
N SER A 74 -5.65 13.41 11.91
CA SER A 74 -5.77 12.62 10.68
C SER A 74 -5.70 11.12 10.97
N LEU A 75 -4.78 10.69 11.84
CA LEU A 75 -4.67 9.30 12.27
C LEU A 75 -5.90 8.87 13.07
N ALA A 76 -6.31 9.64 14.08
CA ALA A 76 -7.47 9.30 14.90
C ALA A 76 -8.77 9.20 14.08
N LEU A 77 -9.02 10.19 13.21
CA LEU A 77 -10.20 10.20 12.33
C LEU A 77 -10.10 9.12 11.25
N GLY A 78 -8.93 8.94 10.64
CA GLY A 78 -8.71 7.91 9.63
C GLY A 78 -8.92 6.50 10.17
N THR A 79 -8.41 6.21 11.38
CA THR A 79 -8.65 4.95 12.07
C THR A 79 -10.13 4.77 12.42
N LEU A 80 -10.79 5.79 12.96
CA LEU A 80 -12.22 5.71 13.29
C LEU A 80 -13.08 5.47 12.05
N ILE A 81 -12.83 6.20 10.95
CA ILE A 81 -13.53 6.02 9.67
C ILE A 81 -13.25 4.62 9.11
N GLY A 82 -12.00 4.16 9.15
CA GLY A 82 -11.60 2.84 8.66
C GLY A 82 -12.28 1.69 9.41
N GLU A 83 -12.40 1.84 10.73
CA GLU A 83 -13.09 0.88 11.61
C GLU A 83 -14.59 0.86 11.30
N VAL A 84 -15.23 2.03 11.23
CA VAL A 84 -16.67 2.17 10.92
C VAL A 84 -17.01 1.60 9.54
N LEU A 85 -16.14 1.80 8.55
CA LEU A 85 -16.30 1.25 7.20
C LEU A 85 -15.88 -0.23 7.09
N HIS A 86 -15.28 -0.79 8.14
CA HIS A 86 -14.73 -2.14 8.18
C HIS A 86 -13.85 -2.44 6.95
N ILE A 87 -12.89 -1.54 6.68
CA ILE A 87 -12.02 -1.59 5.49
C ILE A 87 -11.29 -2.94 5.39
N GLU A 88 -10.88 -3.51 6.52
CA GLU A 88 -10.24 -4.82 6.58
C GLU A 88 -11.10 -5.93 5.97
N GLY A 89 -12.40 -5.96 6.30
CA GLY A 89 -13.34 -6.91 5.70
C GLY A 89 -13.55 -6.71 4.20
N TRP A 90 -13.47 -5.48 3.69
CA TRP A 90 -13.46 -5.24 2.24
C TRP A 90 -12.19 -5.78 1.59
N PHE A 91 -11.02 -5.55 2.21
CA PHE A 91 -9.75 -6.10 1.72
C PHE A 91 -9.74 -7.64 1.72
N GLU A 92 -10.27 -8.28 2.76
CA GLU A 92 -10.38 -9.74 2.82
C GLU A 92 -11.26 -10.27 1.69
N ARG A 93 -12.45 -9.67 1.48
CA ARG A 93 -13.36 -10.04 0.38
C ARG A 93 -12.72 -9.83 -0.99
N LEU A 94 -12.00 -8.72 -1.18
CA LEU A 94 -11.25 -8.48 -2.41
C LEU A 94 -10.16 -9.53 -2.62
N GLY A 95 -9.46 -9.93 -1.56
CA GLY A 95 -8.46 -11.00 -1.59
C GLY A 95 -9.06 -12.35 -1.99
N VAL A 96 -10.21 -12.73 -1.40
CA VAL A 96 -10.94 -13.95 -1.76
C VAL A 96 -11.38 -13.90 -3.22
N TRP A 97 -11.98 -12.79 -3.66
CA TRP A 97 -12.41 -12.61 -5.05
C TRP A 97 -11.26 -12.70 -6.05
N LEU A 98 -10.10 -12.09 -5.74
CA LEU A 98 -8.88 -12.18 -6.56
C LEU A 98 -8.35 -13.63 -6.61
N ARG A 99 -8.39 -14.35 -5.50
CA ARG A 99 -7.96 -15.76 -5.42
C ARG A 99 -8.84 -16.66 -6.28
N GLU A 100 -10.16 -16.49 -6.21
CA GLU A 100 -11.11 -17.24 -7.05
C GLU A 100 -10.90 -16.94 -8.54
N LYS A 101 -10.73 -15.67 -8.91
CA LYS A 101 -10.53 -15.26 -10.30
C LYS A 101 -9.19 -15.71 -10.90
N SER A 102 -8.14 -15.76 -10.07
CA SER A 102 -6.79 -16.18 -10.51
C SER A 102 -6.65 -17.69 -10.68
N GLY A 103 -7.68 -18.48 -10.38
CA GLY A 103 -7.68 -19.93 -10.60
C GLY A 103 -6.73 -20.70 -9.69
N VAL A 104 -6.23 -20.07 -8.62
CA VAL A 104 -5.39 -20.72 -7.61
C VAL A 104 -6.29 -21.57 -6.69
N ASN A 105 -6.75 -22.70 -7.22
CA ASN A 105 -7.33 -23.80 -6.45
C ASN A 105 -6.20 -24.49 -5.66
N SER A 106 -5.66 -23.82 -4.65
CA SER A 106 -4.81 -24.49 -3.69
C SER A 106 -5.70 -25.10 -2.61
N GLN A 107 -6.04 -26.37 -2.82
CA GLN A 107 -6.19 -27.31 -1.72
C GLN A 107 -4.86 -27.36 -0.96
N SER A 108 -4.73 -26.54 0.07
CA SER A 108 -3.93 -26.92 1.23
C SER A 108 -4.56 -26.27 2.44
N LYS A 109 -5.27 -27.10 3.21
CA LYS A 109 -5.51 -26.84 4.62
C LYS A 109 -4.13 -26.68 5.28
N PHE A 110 -3.85 -25.52 5.85
CA PHE A 110 -3.12 -25.33 7.10
C PHE A 110 -3.52 -23.99 7.68
#